data_AF-A0A7S2NTK3-F1
#
_entry.id   AF-A0A7S2NTK3-F1
#
_cell.length_a   1.000
_cell.length_b   1.000
_cell.length_c   1.000
_cell.angle_alpha   90.00
_cell.angle_beta   90.00
_cell.angle_gamma   90.00
#
_symmetry.space_group_name_H-M   'P 1'
#
loop_
_entity.id
_entity.type
_entity.pdbx_description
1 polymer ?
#
loop_
_entity_poly.entity_id
_entity_poly.type
_entity_poly.pdbx_seq_one_letter_code
_entity_poly.pdbx_strand_id
1 'polypeptide(L)'
;ERKVCQKDLIKKKKKGSKKKAEEQKVIPFPALDPGDLFATEFGIVEVVGDNRIPEDHGTTKVGAKELQLSKNWKRKKFAIEKQRKRLLANGESVAHLEQIGDDPLIPRDSYPDRIVECRELIDARVKKSDVDVELERLSANGDGGLTARARQIVAETRENLKSVKASPEKVVPVAKSKPKHKYTETKMFLKRRVLTKHYNADAIIYHCSVCGKNDFNSISSLNYHMDRHKPIDDTILIAESSGAEEERTEAAAGGTRKTPKRKATHKTKNKEKSPPKAEEIKAKDNSATAKTDESITEVSKQIKTEEDNGKVNHDSMNDADTDARGNA
;
A
#
# COMPACT_ATOMS: atom_id res chain seq x y z
N GLU A 1 29.13 -66.45 8.36
CA GLU A 1 29.34 -65.02 8.02
C GLU A 1 28.93 -64.75 6.56
N ARG A 2 27.83 -64.02 6.33
CA ARG A 2 27.51 -63.45 5.00
C ARG A 2 26.87 -62.07 5.22
N LYS A 3 27.63 -61.02 4.92
CA LYS A 3 27.17 -59.62 4.95
C LYS A 3 26.39 -59.35 3.66
N VAL A 4 25.06 -59.19 3.77
CA VAL A 4 24.20 -58.75 2.68
C VAL A 4 24.31 -57.23 2.55
N CYS A 5 24.66 -56.75 1.36
CA CYS A 5 24.89 -55.35 1.04
C CYS A 5 23.55 -54.62 0.82
N GLN A 6 23.16 -53.74 1.75
CA GLN A 6 21.97 -52.89 1.64
C GLN A 6 22.28 -51.58 0.87
N LYS A 7 22.37 -51.63 -0.47
CA LYS A 7 22.55 -50.40 -1.28
C LYS A 7 21.55 -50.16 -2.42
N ASP A 8 20.53 -51.01 -2.59
CA ASP A 8 19.68 -50.96 -3.80
C ASP A 8 18.25 -50.44 -3.64
N LEU A 9 17.90 -49.79 -2.53
CA LEU A 9 16.59 -49.13 -2.43
C LEU A 9 16.72 -47.61 -2.28
N ILE A 10 15.86 -46.91 -3.04
CA ILE A 10 15.57 -45.48 -3.03
C ILE A 10 16.25 -44.67 -4.16
N LYS A 11 16.04 -45.10 -5.41
CA LYS A 11 15.89 -44.17 -6.56
C LYS A 11 14.43 -44.09 -7.00
N LYS A 12 13.53 -43.69 -6.09
CA LYS A 12 12.18 -43.27 -6.47
C LYS A 12 12.29 -41.90 -7.14
N LYS A 13 12.42 -41.91 -8.48
CA LYS A 13 12.30 -40.72 -9.34
C LYS A 13 10.99 -40.01 -8.97
N LYS A 14 11.06 -38.91 -8.22
CA LYS A 14 9.94 -37.99 -8.03
C LYS A 14 9.59 -37.44 -9.41
N LYS A 15 8.58 -38.03 -10.05
CA LYS A 15 7.88 -37.41 -11.19
C LYS A 15 7.28 -36.13 -10.62
N GLY A 16 8.02 -35.03 -10.71
CA GLY A 16 7.52 -33.71 -10.40
C GLY A 16 6.36 -33.46 -11.35
N SER A 17 5.15 -33.50 -10.80
CA SER A 17 3.98 -32.97 -11.47
C SER A 17 4.32 -31.54 -11.84
N LYS A 18 4.55 -31.30 -13.14
CA LYS A 18 4.59 -29.96 -13.70
C LYS A 18 3.20 -29.38 -13.44
N LYS A 19 3.00 -28.75 -12.28
CA LYS A 19 1.91 -27.80 -12.12
C LYS A 19 2.15 -26.78 -13.23
N LYS A 20 1.34 -26.88 -14.30
CA LYS A 20 1.18 -25.79 -15.25
C LYS A 20 0.95 -24.57 -14.36
N ALA A 21 1.89 -23.64 -14.37
CA ALA A 21 1.69 -22.36 -13.73
C ALA A 21 0.45 -21.79 -14.41
N GLU A 22 -0.67 -21.86 -13.69
CA GLU A 22 -1.90 -21.22 -14.09
C GLU A 22 -1.54 -19.75 -14.21
N GLU A 23 -1.49 -19.29 -15.47
CA GLU A 23 -1.14 -17.93 -15.83
C GLU A 23 -2.11 -17.04 -15.04
N GLN A 24 -1.60 -16.38 -14.00
CA GLN A 24 -2.40 -15.48 -13.18
C GLN A 24 -2.94 -14.43 -14.15
N LYS A 25 -4.22 -14.56 -14.50
CA LYS A 25 -4.94 -13.52 -15.22
C LYS A 25 -4.87 -12.30 -14.32
N VAL A 26 -4.01 -11.36 -14.70
CA VAL A 26 -3.92 -10.06 -14.05
C VAL A 26 -5.30 -9.47 -14.22
N ILE A 27 -6.06 -9.39 -13.12
CA ILE A 27 -7.38 -8.79 -13.14
C ILE A 27 -7.13 -7.31 -13.44
N PRO A 28 -7.63 -6.76 -14.56
CA PRO A 28 -7.42 -5.37 -14.89
C PRO A 28 -7.99 -4.50 -13.77
N PHE A 29 -7.27 -3.44 -13.39
CA PHE A 29 -7.77 -2.51 -12.38
C PHE A 29 -9.06 -1.85 -12.89
N PRO A 30 -10.14 -1.81 -12.10
CA PRO A 30 -11.41 -1.23 -12.53
C PRO A 30 -11.21 0.25 -12.81
N ALA A 31 -11.63 0.74 -13.99
CA ALA A 31 -11.53 2.14 -14.41
C ALA A 31 -12.05 3.08 -13.31
N LEU A 32 -11.40 4.24 -13.13
CA LEU A 32 -11.83 5.24 -12.17
C LEU A 32 -12.66 6.28 -12.91
N ASP A 33 -13.84 6.59 -12.37
CA ASP A 33 -14.73 7.57 -12.95
C ASP A 33 -14.43 8.97 -12.37
N PRO A 34 -14.49 10.05 -13.17
CA PRO A 34 -14.43 11.40 -12.64
C PRO A 34 -15.51 11.64 -11.58
N GLY A 35 -15.11 12.16 -10.42
CA GLY A 35 -15.96 12.32 -9.25
C GLY A 35 -15.79 11.24 -8.18
N ASP A 36 -15.07 10.14 -8.47
CA ASP A 36 -14.77 9.14 -7.45
C ASP A 36 -13.95 9.74 -6.31
N LEU A 37 -14.36 9.45 -5.08
CA LEU A 37 -13.74 9.97 -3.86
C LEU A 37 -12.90 8.88 -3.18
N PHE A 38 -11.67 9.22 -2.79
CA PHE A 38 -10.75 8.31 -2.12
C PHE A 38 -10.12 8.95 -0.87
N ALA A 39 -9.90 8.13 0.15
CA ALA A 39 -9.13 8.49 1.33
C ALA A 39 -7.69 8.00 1.16
N THR A 40 -6.74 8.95 1.12
CA THR A 40 -5.31 8.69 0.94
C THR A 40 -4.51 9.15 2.16
N GLU A 41 -3.20 8.87 2.16
CA GLU A 41 -2.27 9.38 3.18
C GLU A 41 -2.11 10.91 3.11
N PHE A 42 -2.43 11.53 1.98
CA PHE A 42 -2.37 12.98 1.77
C PHE A 42 -3.67 13.70 2.13
N GLY A 43 -4.75 12.96 2.43
CA GLY A 43 -6.07 13.52 2.66
C GLY A 43 -7.13 12.89 1.76
N ILE A 44 -8.27 13.56 1.66
CA ILE A 44 -9.38 13.14 0.80
C ILE A 44 -9.18 13.74 -0.57
N VAL A 45 -9.36 12.93 -1.61
CA VAL A 45 -9.17 13.37 -2.99
C VAL A 45 -10.35 12.94 -3.85
N GLU A 46 -10.72 13.80 -4.79
CA GLU A 46 -11.64 13.52 -5.88
C GLU A 46 -10.85 13.28 -7.16
N VAL A 47 -11.19 12.21 -7.88
CA VAL A 47 -10.64 11.93 -9.20
C VAL A 47 -11.21 12.95 -10.18
N VAL A 48 -10.36 13.78 -10.76
CA VAL A 48 -10.77 14.75 -11.79
C VAL A 48 -10.76 14.08 -13.16
N GLY A 49 -9.75 13.26 -13.41
CA GLY A 49 -9.61 12.57 -14.66
C GLY A 49 -8.53 11.51 -14.60
N ASP A 50 -8.86 10.35 -15.15
CA ASP A 50 -7.89 9.31 -15.45
C ASP A 50 -7.33 9.53 -16.87
N ASN A 51 -6.80 10.74 -17.13
CA ASN A 51 -6.49 11.32 -18.44
C ASN A 51 -5.30 10.68 -19.20
N ARG A 52 -4.96 9.43 -18.88
CA ARG A 52 -3.91 8.67 -19.56
C ARG A 52 -4.39 7.30 -20.04
N ILE A 53 -5.71 7.11 -20.14
CA ILE A 53 -6.30 5.98 -20.86
C ILE A 53 -6.29 6.42 -22.33
N PRO A 54 -5.43 5.86 -23.20
CA PRO A 54 -5.56 6.13 -24.63
C PRO A 54 -6.92 5.60 -25.10
N GLU A 55 -7.56 6.28 -26.05
CA GLU A 55 -8.95 6.00 -26.49
C GLU A 55 -9.17 4.53 -26.91
N ASP A 56 -8.10 3.84 -27.29
CA ASP A 56 -8.09 2.44 -27.72
C ASP A 56 -7.98 1.43 -26.56
N HIS A 57 -7.91 1.87 -25.29
CA HIS A 57 -7.75 1.02 -24.12
C HIS A 57 -8.73 -0.17 -24.07
N GLY A 58 -8.17 -1.39 -24.00
CA GLY A 58 -8.93 -2.63 -23.98
C GLY A 58 -9.50 -3.08 -25.34
N THR A 59 -9.44 -2.23 -26.36
CA THR A 59 -9.84 -2.55 -27.74
C THR A 59 -8.65 -2.85 -28.65
N THR A 60 -7.45 -2.37 -28.30
CA THR A 60 -6.22 -2.63 -29.05
C THR A 60 -5.92 -4.13 -29.05
N LYS A 61 -6.21 -4.79 -30.17
CA LYS A 61 -5.76 -6.17 -30.40
C LYS A 61 -4.25 -6.14 -30.43
N VAL A 62 -3.62 -6.82 -29.48
CA VAL A 62 -2.17 -7.04 -29.48
C VAL A 62 -1.77 -7.66 -30.81
N GLY A 63 -1.03 -6.92 -31.62
CA GLY A 63 -0.58 -7.38 -32.92
C GLY A 63 0.47 -8.48 -32.79
N ALA A 64 0.68 -9.23 -33.89
CA ALA A 64 1.74 -10.24 -33.94
C ALA A 64 3.14 -9.66 -33.66
N LYS A 65 3.35 -8.37 -33.98
CA LYS A 65 4.59 -7.63 -33.73
C LYS A 65 4.80 -7.39 -32.23
N GLU A 66 3.81 -6.86 -31.48
CA GLU A 66 3.94 -6.71 -30.02
C GLU A 66 4.14 -8.07 -29.32
N LEU A 67 3.44 -9.10 -29.78
CA LEU A 67 3.60 -10.46 -29.25
C LEU A 67 5.03 -10.98 -29.44
N GLN A 68 5.65 -10.72 -30.59
CA GLN A 68 7.06 -11.03 -30.83
C GLN A 68 8.00 -10.20 -29.95
N LEU A 69 7.74 -8.89 -29.83
CA LEU A 69 8.54 -8.00 -29.00
C LEU A 69 8.56 -8.47 -27.54
N SER A 70 7.43 -8.91 -26.98
CA SER A 70 7.43 -9.44 -25.61
C SER A 70 8.07 -10.81 -25.48
N LYS A 71 7.95 -11.68 -26.49
CA LYS A 71 8.76 -12.92 -26.50
C LYS A 71 10.25 -12.61 -26.42
N ASN A 72 10.71 -11.60 -27.16
CA ASN A 72 12.10 -11.14 -27.12
C ASN A 72 12.45 -10.49 -25.78
N TRP A 73 11.54 -9.69 -25.22
CA TRP A 73 11.69 -9.10 -23.89
C TRP A 73 11.81 -10.16 -22.79
N LYS A 74 10.94 -11.18 -22.78
CA LYS A 74 10.99 -12.30 -21.82
C LYS A 74 12.33 -13.05 -21.91
N ARG A 75 12.85 -13.26 -23.12
CA ARG A 75 14.19 -13.84 -23.33
C ARG A 75 15.29 -12.94 -22.75
N LYS A 76 15.24 -11.62 -23.01
CA LYS A 76 16.19 -10.63 -22.48
C LYS A 76 16.16 -10.57 -20.95
N LYS A 77 14.95 -10.54 -20.36
CA LYS A 77 14.74 -10.58 -18.92
C LYS A 77 15.32 -11.83 -18.28
N PHE A 78 15.07 -13.01 -18.86
CA PHE A 78 15.65 -14.26 -18.36
C PHE A 78 17.17 -14.27 -18.44
N ALA A 79 17.75 -13.75 -19.53
CA ALA A 79 19.20 -13.65 -19.69
C ALA A 79 19.82 -12.74 -18.62
N ILE A 80 19.22 -11.58 -18.37
CA ILE A 80 19.67 -10.62 -17.36
C ILE A 80 19.48 -11.17 -15.94
N GLU A 81 18.38 -11.86 -15.64
CA GLU A 81 18.20 -12.49 -14.33
C GLU A 81 19.22 -13.61 -14.09
N LYS A 82 19.57 -14.37 -15.12
CA LYS A 82 20.65 -15.36 -15.06
C LYS A 82 22.00 -14.69 -14.81
N GLN A 83 22.27 -13.55 -15.44
CA GLN A 83 23.49 -12.77 -15.20
C GLN A 83 23.52 -12.19 -13.78
N ARG A 84 22.41 -11.62 -13.31
CA ARG A 84 22.23 -11.13 -11.93
C ARG A 84 22.55 -12.21 -10.89
N LYS A 85 22.07 -13.45 -11.09
CA LYS A 85 22.36 -14.58 -10.19
C LYS A 85 23.85 -14.94 -10.18
N ARG A 86 24.56 -14.82 -11.31
CA ARG A 86 26.01 -15.05 -11.38
C ARG A 86 26.78 -13.95 -10.65
N LEU A 87 26.46 -12.68 -10.88
CA LEU A 87 27.12 -11.56 -10.17
C LEU A 87 26.91 -11.64 -8.66
N LEU A 88 25.69 -11.93 -8.21
CA LEU A 88 25.40 -12.13 -6.79
C LEU A 88 26.18 -13.30 -6.18
N ALA A 89 26.37 -14.40 -6.93
CA ALA A 89 27.18 -15.53 -6.47
C ALA A 89 28.68 -15.18 -6.37
N ASN A 90 29.14 -14.25 -7.20
CA ASN A 90 30.51 -13.73 -7.19
C ASN A 90 30.74 -12.58 -6.20
N GLY A 91 29.68 -12.05 -5.57
CA GLY A 91 29.77 -10.87 -4.71
C GLY A 91 29.91 -9.54 -5.45
N GLU A 92 29.59 -9.51 -6.75
CA GLU A 92 29.67 -8.30 -7.59
C GLU A 92 28.38 -7.45 -7.51
N SER A 93 28.54 -6.13 -7.70
CA SER A 93 27.43 -5.16 -7.73
C SER A 93 26.47 -5.40 -8.89
N VAL A 94 25.17 -5.23 -8.65
CA VAL A 94 24.09 -5.47 -9.63
C VAL A 94 23.54 -4.17 -10.23
N ALA A 95 24.04 -2.99 -9.82
CA ALA A 95 23.42 -1.69 -10.12
C ALA A 95 23.20 -1.43 -11.63
N HIS A 96 24.06 -1.98 -12.50
CA HIS A 96 23.95 -1.77 -13.95
C HIS A 96 22.86 -2.63 -14.63
N LEU A 97 22.36 -3.71 -13.99
CA LEU A 97 21.41 -4.65 -14.61
C LEU A 97 19.93 -4.24 -14.51
N GLU A 98 19.61 -3.12 -13.86
CA GLU A 98 18.20 -2.73 -13.62
C GLU A 98 17.52 -2.02 -14.81
N GLN A 99 18.25 -1.68 -15.88
CA GLN A 99 17.70 -0.99 -17.07
C GLN A 99 17.05 -1.93 -18.10
N ILE A 100 16.28 -2.93 -17.67
CA ILE A 100 15.36 -3.59 -18.59
C ILE A 100 14.12 -2.71 -18.64
N GLY A 101 13.91 -2.00 -19.75
CA GLY A 101 12.67 -1.28 -19.99
C GLY A 101 11.44 -2.18 -19.85
N ASP A 102 10.26 -1.59 -19.83
CA ASP A 102 8.99 -2.29 -19.59
C ASP A 102 8.67 -3.41 -20.60
N ASP A 103 7.89 -4.42 -20.19
CA ASP A 103 7.42 -5.49 -21.08
C ASP A 103 6.48 -4.87 -22.12
N PRO A 104 6.77 -4.97 -23.43
CA PRO A 104 5.92 -4.37 -24.46
C PRO A 104 4.53 -4.99 -24.55
N LEU A 105 4.28 -6.15 -23.91
CA LEU A 105 2.94 -6.74 -23.81
C LEU A 105 2.15 -6.32 -22.58
N ILE A 106 2.77 -5.72 -21.57
CA ILE A 106 2.00 -5.11 -20.47
C ILE A 106 1.47 -3.82 -21.05
N PRO A 107 0.16 -3.70 -21.31
CA PRO A 107 -0.33 -2.46 -21.87
C PRO A 107 -0.05 -1.34 -20.86
N ARG A 108 0.29 -0.16 -21.37
CA ARG A 108 0.78 0.98 -20.57
C ARG A 108 -0.22 1.41 -19.46
N ASP A 109 -1.45 0.96 -19.58
CA ASP A 109 -2.58 1.15 -18.69
C ASP A 109 -2.63 0.20 -17.48
N SER A 110 -1.92 -0.93 -17.55
CA SER A 110 -1.97 -2.01 -16.56
C SER A 110 -1.13 -1.71 -15.32
N TYR A 111 -0.45 -0.57 -15.31
CA TYR A 111 0.47 -0.21 -14.26
C TYR A 111 -0.28 0.30 -13.04
N PRO A 112 -0.13 -0.33 -11.86
CA PRO A 112 -0.64 0.21 -10.59
C PRO A 112 -0.01 1.59 -10.27
N ASP A 113 1.11 1.90 -10.92
CA ASP A 113 1.83 3.17 -10.83
C ASP A 113 1.32 4.28 -11.78
N ARG A 114 0.22 4.05 -12.49
CA ARG A 114 -0.39 5.05 -13.36
C ARG A 114 -0.79 6.32 -12.60
N ILE A 115 -0.47 7.47 -13.16
CA ILE A 115 -0.75 8.78 -12.57
C ILE A 115 -2.17 9.21 -12.93
N VAL A 116 -2.95 9.53 -11.90
CA VAL A 116 -4.34 10.03 -11.94
C VAL A 116 -4.32 11.50 -11.53
N GLU A 117 -5.07 12.35 -12.24
CA GLU A 117 -5.28 13.74 -11.85
C GLU A 117 -6.37 13.79 -10.78
N CYS A 118 -6.01 14.29 -9.61
CA CYS A 118 -6.87 14.39 -8.45
C CYS A 118 -6.95 15.84 -7.95
N ARG A 119 -8.05 16.15 -7.26
CA ARG A 119 -8.23 17.40 -6.52
C ARG A 119 -8.40 17.08 -5.04
N GLU A 120 -7.70 17.80 -4.19
CA GLU A 120 -7.82 17.62 -2.74
C GLU A 120 -9.12 18.23 -2.20
N LEU A 121 -9.70 17.54 -1.22
CA LEU A 121 -10.96 17.85 -0.58
C LEU A 121 -10.77 17.99 0.92
N ILE A 122 -11.46 18.98 1.50
CA ILE A 122 -11.56 19.09 2.95
C ILE A 122 -12.40 17.91 3.46
N ASP A 123 -11.84 17.16 4.41
CA ASP A 123 -12.53 16.02 5.00
C ASP A 123 -13.80 16.47 5.74
N ALA A 124 -14.95 16.10 5.19
CA ALA A 124 -16.27 16.44 5.71
C ALA A 124 -16.80 15.43 6.74
N ARG A 125 -16.05 14.37 7.03
CA ARG A 125 -16.47 13.36 8.00
C ARG A 125 -16.64 13.96 9.39
N VAL A 126 -17.64 13.47 10.12
CA VAL A 126 -17.85 13.85 11.52
C VAL A 126 -16.70 13.28 12.35
N LYS A 127 -15.97 14.16 13.04
CA LYS A 127 -14.92 13.80 13.99
C LYS A 127 -15.53 13.72 15.39
N LYS A 128 -15.37 12.59 16.06
CA LYS A 128 -15.77 12.41 17.46
C LYS A 128 -14.55 12.18 18.33
N SER A 129 -14.45 12.90 19.44
CA SER A 129 -13.45 12.64 20.47
C SER A 129 -13.87 11.46 21.34
N ASP A 130 -12.94 10.91 22.11
CA ASP A 130 -13.24 10.00 23.21
C ASP A 130 -14.26 10.57 24.20
N VAL A 131 -14.22 11.88 24.46
CA VAL A 131 -15.20 12.57 25.32
C VAL A 131 -16.59 12.56 24.69
N ASP A 132 -16.69 12.82 23.38
CA ASP A 132 -17.97 12.78 22.66
C ASP A 132 -18.56 11.36 22.66
N VAL A 133 -17.72 10.34 22.48
CA VAL A 133 -18.14 8.93 22.51
C VAL A 133 -18.67 8.55 23.89
N GLU A 134 -18.00 8.96 24.96
CA GLU A 134 -18.44 8.66 26.32
C GLU A 134 -19.74 9.40 26.66
N LEU A 135 -19.90 10.64 26.20
CA LEU A 135 -21.14 11.39 26.35
C LEU A 135 -22.33 10.72 25.64
N GLU A 136 -22.12 10.21 24.42
CA GLU A 136 -23.13 9.44 23.69
C GLU A 136 -23.46 8.13 24.42
N ARG A 137 -22.45 7.43 24.94
CA ARG A 137 -22.63 6.19 25.71
C ARG A 137 -23.45 6.41 26.98
N LEU A 138 -23.16 7.48 27.72
CA LEU A 138 -23.91 7.86 28.93
C LEU A 138 -25.36 8.25 28.60
N SER A 139 -25.57 8.91 27.46
CA SER A 139 -26.91 9.31 27.00
C SER A 139 -27.74 8.11 26.55
N ALA A 140 -27.13 7.12 25.90
CA ALA A 140 -27.83 5.95 25.35
C ALA A 140 -28.33 4.97 26.44
N ASN A 141 -27.63 4.88 27.58
CA ASN A 141 -27.92 3.86 28.59
C ASN A 141 -29.11 4.19 29.50
N GLY A 142 -29.75 5.36 29.40
CA GLY A 142 -31.00 5.72 30.10
C GLY A 142 -30.92 5.85 31.64
N ASP A 143 -30.10 5.03 32.28
CA ASP A 143 -30.13 4.71 33.71
C ASP A 143 -28.84 5.12 34.43
N GLY A 144 -27.84 5.62 33.70
CA GLY A 144 -26.55 5.99 34.25
C GLY A 144 -26.54 7.36 34.91
N GLY A 145 -26.99 7.46 36.16
CA GLY A 145 -26.33 8.14 37.29
C GLY A 145 -25.69 9.53 37.16
N LEU A 146 -25.81 10.27 36.05
CA LEU A 146 -25.47 11.69 36.02
C LEU A 146 -26.50 12.39 36.89
N THR A 147 -26.05 12.87 38.05
CA THR A 147 -26.85 13.70 38.95
C THR A 147 -27.54 14.78 38.12
N ALA A 148 -28.78 15.14 38.47
CA ALA A 148 -29.51 16.18 37.75
C ALA A 148 -28.67 17.45 37.52
N ARG A 149 -27.78 17.75 38.47
CA ARG A 149 -26.78 18.82 38.41
C ARG A 149 -25.78 18.69 37.27
N ALA A 150 -25.22 17.50 37.02
CA ALA A 150 -24.28 17.30 35.92
C ALA A 150 -24.98 17.45 34.55
N ARG A 151 -26.23 17.00 34.42
CA ARG A 151 -27.05 17.24 33.21
C ARG A 151 -27.32 18.72 33.00
N GLN A 152 -27.59 19.46 34.07
CA GLN A 152 -27.84 20.90 34.03
C GLN A 152 -26.59 21.67 33.59
N ILE A 153 -25.40 21.33 34.11
CA ILE A 153 -24.14 21.95 33.71
C ILE A 153 -23.82 21.69 32.23
N VAL A 154 -24.05 20.47 31.74
CA VAL A 154 -23.86 20.15 30.30
C VAL A 154 -24.88 20.89 29.43
N ALA A 155 -26.14 21.03 29.89
CA ALA A 155 -27.15 21.79 29.17
C ALA A 155 -26.81 23.29 29.12
N GLU A 156 -26.38 23.88 30.23
CA GLU A 156 -26.00 25.28 30.35
C GLU A 156 -24.76 25.61 29.51
N THR A 157 -23.72 24.76 29.55
CA THR A 157 -22.54 24.92 28.69
C THR A 157 -22.89 24.81 27.21
N ARG A 158 -23.81 23.92 26.83
CA ARG A 158 -24.29 23.81 25.45
C ARG A 158 -25.07 25.06 24.99
N GLU A 159 -25.92 25.63 25.84
CA GLU A 159 -26.61 26.89 25.55
C GLU A 159 -25.63 28.07 25.44
N ASN A 160 -24.62 28.15 26.32
CA ASN A 160 -23.57 29.16 26.24
C ASN A 160 -22.74 29.05 24.95
N LEU A 161 -22.45 27.83 24.48
CA LEU A 161 -21.77 27.62 23.19
C LEU A 161 -22.65 27.98 21.99
N LYS A 162 -23.97 27.81 22.09
CA LYS A 162 -24.90 28.27 21.04
C LYS A 162 -24.97 29.79 21.00
N SER A 163 -25.02 30.48 22.15
CA SER A 163 -25.11 31.94 22.19
C SER A 163 -23.84 32.61 21.64
N VAL A 164 -22.66 32.02 21.85
CA VAL A 164 -21.40 32.48 21.24
C VAL A 164 -21.38 32.29 19.72
N LYS A 165 -22.10 31.29 19.18
CA LYS A 165 -22.24 31.07 17.73
C LYS A 165 -23.41 31.83 17.09
N ALA A 166 -24.24 32.51 17.87
CA ALA A 166 -25.44 33.20 17.39
C ALA A 166 -25.20 34.65 16.97
N SER A 167 -24.01 34.97 16.42
CA SER A 167 -23.87 36.18 15.60
C SER A 167 -24.57 35.91 14.25
N PRO A 168 -25.65 36.62 13.91
CA PRO A 168 -26.55 36.21 12.84
C PRO A 168 -26.05 36.68 11.48
N GLU A 169 -25.25 35.86 10.82
CA GLU A 169 -25.19 35.90 9.35
C GLU A 169 -26.46 35.21 8.83
N LYS A 170 -27.32 35.97 8.13
CA LYS A 170 -28.62 35.51 7.60
C LYS A 170 -28.45 34.28 6.68
N VAL A 171 -28.66 33.09 7.22
CA VAL A 171 -28.73 31.85 6.44
C VAL A 171 -30.14 31.70 5.87
N VAL A 172 -30.29 32.04 4.60
CA VAL A 172 -31.49 31.76 3.79
C VAL A 172 -31.69 30.24 3.72
N PRO A 173 -32.93 29.72 3.83
CA PRO A 173 -33.20 28.29 3.70
C PRO A 173 -32.92 27.83 2.26
N VAL A 174 -31.72 27.28 2.04
CA VAL A 174 -31.30 26.70 0.77
C VAL A 174 -31.96 25.32 0.64
N ALA A 175 -32.73 25.15 -0.44
CA ALA A 175 -33.27 23.86 -0.88
C ALA A 175 -32.18 22.77 -0.85
N LYS A 176 -32.57 21.49 -0.72
CA LYS A 176 -31.68 20.31 -0.61
C LYS A 176 -30.78 20.08 -1.85
N SER A 177 -29.97 21.06 -2.24
CA SER A 177 -28.87 20.89 -3.18
C SER A 177 -27.84 20.00 -2.50
N LYS A 178 -27.32 19.01 -3.23
CA LYS A 178 -26.21 18.17 -2.78
C LYS A 178 -25.14 19.04 -2.11
N PRO A 179 -24.61 18.66 -0.93
CA PRO A 179 -23.63 19.47 -0.22
C PRO A 179 -22.47 19.76 -1.16
N LYS A 180 -22.27 21.04 -1.50
CA LYS A 180 -21.13 21.46 -2.31
C LYS A 180 -19.89 21.24 -1.46
N HIS A 181 -19.10 20.22 -1.79
CA HIS A 181 -17.82 19.99 -1.13
C HIS A 181 -16.94 21.23 -1.30
N LYS A 182 -16.28 21.65 -0.22
CA LYS A 182 -15.30 22.73 -0.28
C LYS A 182 -14.00 22.14 -0.80
N TYR A 183 -13.61 22.58 -1.98
CA TYR A 183 -12.37 22.19 -2.65
C TYR A 183 -11.23 23.06 -2.15
N THR A 184 -10.03 22.47 -2.05
CA THR A 184 -8.82 23.26 -2.17
C THR A 184 -8.55 23.43 -3.68
N GLU A 185 -7.97 24.56 -4.09
CA GLU A 185 -7.60 24.77 -5.50
C GLU A 185 -6.40 23.88 -5.93
N THR A 186 -5.86 23.10 -5.00
CA THR A 186 -4.70 22.24 -5.20
C THR A 186 -5.04 21.04 -6.08
N LYS A 187 -4.46 21.04 -7.29
CA LYS A 187 -4.39 19.85 -8.14
C LYS A 187 -3.21 18.98 -7.71
N MET A 188 -3.41 17.67 -7.70
CA MET A 188 -2.38 16.70 -7.36
C MET A 188 -2.42 15.50 -8.32
N PHE A 189 -1.24 14.96 -8.58
CA PHE A 189 -1.06 13.85 -9.51
C PHE A 189 -0.62 12.61 -8.71
N LEU A 190 -1.56 11.71 -8.44
CA LEU A 190 -1.34 10.57 -7.56
C LEU A 190 -1.23 9.28 -8.35
N LYS A 191 -0.43 8.34 -7.85
CA LYS A 191 -0.39 6.99 -8.40
C LYS A 191 -1.66 6.25 -8.03
N ARG A 192 -2.25 5.51 -8.98
CA ARG A 192 -3.49 4.74 -8.78
C ARG A 192 -3.43 3.77 -7.60
N ARG A 193 -2.28 3.14 -7.35
CA ARG A 193 -2.06 2.25 -6.19
C ARG A 193 -2.24 2.93 -4.83
N VAL A 194 -2.26 4.25 -4.77
CA VAL A 194 -2.55 5.01 -3.54
C VAL A 194 -4.06 5.17 -3.35
N LEU A 195 -4.85 5.14 -4.43
CA LEU A 195 -6.31 5.27 -4.46
C LEU A 195 -7.00 3.91 -4.17
N THR A 196 -6.76 3.37 -2.98
CA THR A 196 -7.24 2.02 -2.61
C THR A 196 -8.49 2.02 -1.73
N LYS A 197 -8.77 3.12 -1.03
CA LYS A 197 -9.86 3.21 -0.07
C LYS A 197 -10.86 4.24 -0.56
N HIS A 198 -12.04 3.79 -0.96
CA HIS A 198 -13.14 4.70 -1.27
C HIS A 198 -13.48 5.54 -0.03
N TYR A 199 -13.68 6.83 -0.26
CA TYR A 199 -14.10 7.76 0.78
C TYR A 199 -15.59 7.58 1.08
N ASN A 200 -15.93 7.61 2.37
CA ASN A 200 -17.31 7.61 2.83
C ASN A 200 -17.49 8.81 3.78
N ALA A 201 -18.27 9.80 3.36
CA ALA A 201 -18.53 11.01 4.13
C ALA A 201 -19.32 10.74 5.43
N ASP A 202 -20.12 9.68 5.45
CA ASP A 202 -20.92 9.28 6.62
C ASP A 202 -20.08 8.50 7.64
N ALA A 203 -18.86 8.10 7.27
CA ALA A 203 -17.97 7.39 8.19
C ALA A 203 -17.49 8.35 9.29
N ILE A 204 -17.73 7.97 10.54
CA ILE A 204 -17.23 8.72 11.70
C ILE A 204 -15.73 8.46 11.86
N ILE A 205 -14.95 9.53 12.02
CA ILE A 205 -13.56 9.43 12.43
C ILE A 205 -13.49 9.68 13.92
N TYR A 206 -12.82 8.78 14.63
CA TYR A 206 -12.56 8.94 16.05
C TYR A 206 -11.16 9.55 16.24
N HIS A 207 -11.03 10.41 17.25
CA HIS A 207 -9.74 10.96 17.64
C HIS A 207 -9.50 10.85 19.14
N CYS A 208 -8.23 10.74 19.51
CA CYS A 208 -7.80 10.67 20.89
C CYS A 208 -7.50 12.08 21.43
N SER A 209 -8.21 12.50 22.48
CA SER A 209 -7.97 13.79 23.16
C SER A 209 -6.57 13.90 23.77
N VAL A 210 -5.97 12.79 24.21
CA VAL A 210 -4.68 12.76 24.91
C VAL A 210 -3.50 13.01 23.95
N CYS A 211 -3.49 12.37 22.78
CA CYS A 211 -2.36 12.45 21.86
C CYS A 211 -2.66 13.16 20.52
N GLY A 212 -3.92 13.52 20.26
CA GLY A 212 -4.35 14.20 19.03
C GLY A 212 -4.35 13.34 17.77
N LYS A 213 -4.18 12.01 17.88
CA LYS A 213 -4.27 11.10 16.72
C LYS A 213 -5.71 10.97 16.23
N ASN A 214 -5.89 11.06 14.91
CA ASN A 214 -7.20 11.20 14.23
C ASN A 214 -7.44 10.10 13.18
N ASP A 215 -6.82 8.94 13.31
CA ASP A 215 -6.78 7.87 12.31
C ASP A 215 -7.65 6.65 12.66
N PHE A 216 -8.50 6.76 13.68
CA PHE A 216 -9.34 5.67 14.15
C PHE A 216 -10.66 5.62 13.38
N ASN A 217 -10.87 4.54 12.62
CA ASN A 217 -12.10 4.29 11.87
C ASN A 217 -13.18 3.55 12.69
N SER A 218 -12.89 3.20 13.95
CA SER A 218 -13.82 2.50 14.83
C SER A 218 -13.57 2.83 16.30
N ILE A 219 -14.63 2.79 17.11
CA ILE A 219 -14.56 2.99 18.56
C ILE A 219 -13.61 1.96 19.20
N SER A 220 -13.66 0.70 18.76
CA SER A 220 -12.78 -0.35 19.29
C SER A 220 -11.29 -0.04 19.08
N SER A 221 -10.94 0.55 17.92
CA SER A 221 -9.55 0.95 17.65
C SER A 221 -9.10 2.13 18.52
N LEU A 222 -9.99 3.10 18.76
CA LEU A 222 -9.74 4.20 19.69
C LEU A 222 -9.56 3.69 21.12
N ASN A 223 -10.45 2.81 21.61
CA ASN A 223 -10.36 2.26 22.96
C ASN A 223 -9.07 1.45 23.17
N TYR A 224 -8.71 0.60 22.19
CA TYR A 224 -7.45 -0.15 22.24
C TYR A 224 -6.22 0.78 22.31
N HIS A 225 -6.29 1.91 21.61
CA HIS A 225 -5.26 2.93 21.66
C HIS A 225 -5.22 3.63 23.03
N MET A 226 -6.37 4.02 23.58
CA MET A 226 -6.47 4.64 24.91
C MET A 226 -5.97 3.71 26.03
N ASP A 227 -6.23 2.41 25.93
CA ASP A 227 -5.73 1.42 26.90
C ASP A 227 -4.20 1.36 26.95
N ARG A 228 -3.52 1.65 25.84
CA ARG A 228 -2.05 1.77 25.81
C ARG A 228 -1.53 3.11 26.32
N HIS A 229 -2.38 4.13 26.35
CA HIS A 229 -2.09 5.45 26.91
C HIS A 229 -2.36 5.55 28.40
N LYS A 230 -2.97 4.52 29.02
CA LYS A 230 -3.04 4.44 30.47
C LYS A 230 -1.62 4.57 31.00
N PRO A 231 -1.34 5.60 31.83
CA PRO A 231 -0.06 5.63 32.52
C PRO A 231 0.11 4.25 33.15
N ILE A 232 1.30 3.66 33.00
CA ILE A 232 1.67 2.53 33.84
C ILE A 232 1.63 3.15 35.22
N ASP A 233 0.52 2.95 35.95
CA ASP A 233 0.34 3.56 37.25
C ASP A 233 1.63 3.30 38.04
N ASP A 234 2.16 4.34 38.69
CA ASP A 234 3.39 4.32 39.50
C ASP A 234 3.29 3.36 40.72
N THR A 235 2.37 2.39 40.69
CA THR A 235 2.20 1.32 41.67
C THR A 235 3.43 0.42 41.81
N ILE A 236 4.43 0.53 40.92
CA ILE A 236 5.72 -0.15 41.07
C ILE A 236 6.68 0.63 42.00
N LEU A 237 6.47 1.93 42.26
CA LEU A 237 7.35 2.75 43.10
C LEU A 237 7.01 2.75 44.60
N ILE A 238 5.99 2.01 45.06
CA ILE A 238 5.65 1.91 46.50
C ILE A 238 6.10 0.56 47.11
N ALA A 239 6.58 -0.39 46.32
CA ALA A 239 7.01 -1.71 46.83
C ALA A 239 8.43 -1.73 47.45
N GLU A 240 9.22 -0.64 47.36
CA GLU A 240 10.60 -0.61 47.88
C GLU A 240 10.76 0.20 49.18
N SER A 241 9.71 0.82 49.72
CA SER A 241 9.80 1.65 50.95
C SER A 241 9.10 1.06 52.18
N SER A 242 8.34 -0.03 52.05
CA SER A 242 7.87 -0.80 53.21
C SER A 242 8.85 -1.92 53.53
N GLY A 243 10.02 -1.54 54.07
CA GLY A 243 10.87 -2.45 54.84
C GLY A 243 10.18 -2.86 56.15
N ALA A 244 9.14 -3.68 56.04
CA ALA A 244 8.63 -4.45 57.15
C ALA A 244 9.35 -5.80 57.11
N GLU A 245 10.34 -5.97 57.98
CA GLU A 245 10.85 -7.28 58.37
C GLU A 245 9.69 -8.05 58.99
N GLU A 246 8.95 -8.81 58.17
CA GLU A 246 7.96 -9.75 58.68
C GLU A 246 8.67 -11.06 59.02
N GLU A 247 8.80 -11.23 60.33
CA GLU A 247 9.34 -12.37 61.03
C GLU A 247 8.75 -13.69 60.51
N ARG A 248 9.68 -14.53 60.05
CA ARG A 248 9.49 -15.88 59.55
C ARG A 248 8.91 -16.77 60.67
N THR A 249 7.60 -17.01 60.64
CA THR A 249 7.02 -18.17 61.33
C THR A 249 6.65 -19.25 60.32
N GLU A 250 7.41 -20.34 60.37
CA GLU A 250 7.15 -21.57 59.65
C GLU A 250 5.87 -22.22 60.21
N ALA A 251 4.87 -22.41 59.37
CA ALA A 251 3.82 -23.39 59.62
C ALA A 251 3.42 -24.06 58.30
N ALA A 252 3.92 -25.27 58.13
CA ALA A 252 3.56 -26.18 57.07
C ALA A 252 2.07 -26.59 57.15
N ALA A 253 1.36 -26.52 56.03
CA ALA A 253 0.28 -27.46 55.71
C ALA A 253 -0.04 -27.40 54.21
N GLY A 254 0.05 -28.56 53.56
CA GLY A 254 -0.02 -28.72 52.12
C GLY A 254 -1.41 -28.48 51.53
N GLY A 255 -1.42 -27.95 50.30
CA GLY A 255 -2.60 -27.84 49.45
C GLY A 255 -2.20 -27.85 47.99
N THR A 256 -2.05 -29.05 47.42
CA THR A 256 -1.78 -29.25 45.99
C THR A 256 -2.99 -28.88 45.14
N ARG A 257 -3.14 -27.60 44.79
CA ARG A 257 -4.09 -27.16 43.76
C ARG A 257 -3.50 -27.40 42.37
N LYS A 258 -4.04 -28.40 41.70
CA LYS A 258 -3.79 -28.72 40.29
C LYS A 258 -4.17 -27.52 39.43
N THR A 259 -3.19 -26.93 38.74
CA THR A 259 -3.43 -25.96 37.68
C THR A 259 -3.95 -26.66 36.42
N PRO A 260 -4.96 -26.13 35.73
CA PRO A 260 -5.42 -26.69 34.47
C PRO A 260 -4.37 -26.43 33.38
N LYS A 261 -3.84 -27.53 32.81
CA LYS A 261 -3.03 -27.57 31.59
C LYS A 261 -3.72 -26.74 30.48
N ARG A 262 -3.26 -25.52 30.23
CA ARG A 262 -3.53 -24.82 28.96
C ARG A 262 -2.77 -25.57 27.87
N LYS A 263 -3.53 -26.18 26.94
CA LYS A 263 -3.00 -26.81 25.73
C LYS A 263 -2.25 -25.75 24.92
N ALA A 264 -0.92 -25.83 24.93
CA ALA A 264 -0.08 -25.08 24.01
C ALA A 264 -0.35 -25.59 22.58
N THR A 265 -1.03 -24.77 21.78
CA THR A 265 -1.12 -24.98 20.33
C THR A 265 0.27 -24.83 19.74
N HIS A 266 0.71 -25.88 19.03
CA HIS A 266 1.98 -25.96 18.33
C HIS A 266 2.24 -24.73 17.44
N LYS A 267 3.14 -23.85 17.88
CA LYS A 267 3.84 -22.91 17.00
C LYS A 267 4.96 -23.70 16.31
N THR A 268 4.71 -24.13 15.07
CA THR A 268 5.72 -24.70 14.18
C THR A 268 6.88 -23.71 14.02
N LYS A 269 8.00 -23.97 14.70
CA LYS A 269 9.29 -23.35 14.41
C LYS A 269 9.73 -23.83 13.03
N ASN A 270 9.78 -22.91 12.07
CA ASN A 270 10.56 -23.09 10.85
C ASN A 270 12.02 -23.31 11.26
N LYS A 271 12.49 -24.54 11.05
CA LYS A 271 13.88 -24.93 11.20
C LYS A 271 14.64 -24.32 10.01
N GLU A 272 15.32 -23.20 10.25
CA GLU A 272 16.36 -22.71 9.35
C GLU A 272 17.34 -23.85 9.08
N LYS A 273 17.38 -24.25 7.81
CA LYS A 273 18.27 -25.27 7.31
C LYS A 273 19.43 -24.52 6.67
N SER A 274 20.54 -24.45 7.40
CA SER A 274 21.81 -23.93 6.91
C SER A 274 22.19 -24.62 5.59
N PRO A 275 22.77 -23.90 4.60
CA PRO A 275 23.27 -24.54 3.39
C PRO A 275 24.50 -25.40 3.70
N PRO A 276 24.65 -26.57 3.04
CA PRO A 276 25.86 -27.36 3.16
C PRO A 276 27.04 -26.64 2.50
N LYS A 277 28.21 -26.73 3.17
CA LYS A 277 29.52 -26.29 2.68
C LYS A 277 29.78 -26.83 1.28
N ALA A 278 30.14 -25.94 0.36
CA ALA A 278 30.62 -26.31 -0.97
C ALA A 278 31.97 -27.03 -0.84
N GLU A 279 32.04 -28.24 -1.41
CA GLU A 279 33.30 -28.94 -1.65
C GLU A 279 34.07 -28.25 -2.78
N GLU A 280 35.35 -28.06 -2.50
CA GLU A 280 36.40 -27.53 -3.34
C GLU A 280 36.62 -28.40 -4.59
N ILE A 281 36.17 -27.93 -5.75
CA ILE A 281 36.51 -28.55 -7.03
C ILE A 281 37.83 -27.95 -7.51
N LYS A 282 38.88 -28.78 -7.43
CA LYS A 282 40.21 -28.51 -7.99
C LYS A 282 40.11 -28.21 -9.49
N ALA A 283 40.54 -27.01 -9.88
CA ALA A 283 40.81 -26.66 -11.26
C ALA A 283 42.01 -27.49 -11.75
N LYS A 284 41.84 -28.20 -12.87
CA LYS A 284 42.95 -28.72 -13.65
C LYS A 284 43.25 -27.72 -14.75
N ASP A 285 44.46 -27.20 -14.70
CA ASP A 285 45.12 -26.47 -15.78
C ASP A 285 45.11 -27.32 -17.04
N ASN A 286 44.75 -26.70 -18.16
CA ASN A 286 45.19 -27.12 -19.49
C ASN A 286 45.52 -25.84 -20.26
N SER A 287 46.81 -25.51 -20.22
CA SER A 287 47.46 -24.61 -21.15
C SER A 287 47.48 -25.28 -22.54
N ALA A 288 46.94 -24.60 -23.53
CA ALA A 288 47.24 -24.87 -24.92
C ALA A 288 47.32 -23.54 -25.67
N THR A 289 48.52 -23.28 -26.14
CA THR A 289 49.03 -22.12 -26.83
C THR A 289 48.54 -21.98 -28.27
N ALA A 290 48.54 -20.72 -28.70
CA ALA A 290 48.89 -20.20 -30.03
C ALA A 290 47.80 -20.02 -31.09
N LYS A 291 47.73 -18.75 -31.54
CA LYS A 291 47.75 -18.19 -32.92
C LYS A 291 46.71 -17.06 -33.01
N THR A 292 47.16 -15.80 -32.86
CA THR A 292 47.42 -14.85 -33.97
C THR A 292 46.28 -14.78 -34.97
N ASP A 293 45.57 -13.67 -34.99
CA ASP A 293 45.43 -12.86 -36.21
C ASP A 293 44.97 -11.44 -35.85
N GLU A 294 45.83 -10.50 -36.25
CA GLU A 294 45.57 -9.07 -36.39
C GLU A 294 44.52 -8.86 -37.48
N SER A 295 43.52 -8.02 -37.25
CA SER A 295 42.87 -7.18 -38.28
C SER A 295 41.51 -6.64 -37.83
N ILE A 296 41.46 -5.62 -36.98
CA ILE A 296 40.37 -4.63 -37.03
C ILE A 296 40.93 -3.25 -36.70
N THR A 297 41.61 -2.66 -37.68
CA THR A 297 41.73 -1.21 -37.80
C THR A 297 40.58 -0.68 -38.66
N GLU A 298 40.06 0.48 -38.26
CA GLU A 298 39.48 1.49 -39.15
C GLU A 298 38.10 1.24 -39.79
N VAL A 299 37.03 1.54 -39.04
CA VAL A 299 35.80 2.11 -39.62
C VAL A 299 35.37 3.32 -38.79
N SER A 300 36.12 4.42 -38.98
CA SER A 300 35.71 5.77 -38.61
C SER A 300 35.93 6.64 -39.83
N LYS A 301 34.89 6.80 -40.65
CA LYS A 301 34.68 7.93 -41.57
C LYS A 301 33.38 7.73 -42.35
N GLN A 302 32.66 8.84 -42.54
CA GLN A 302 31.48 9.04 -43.40
C GLN A 302 30.10 8.85 -42.76
N ILE A 303 29.75 9.76 -41.85
CA ILE A 303 28.38 10.31 -41.85
C ILE A 303 28.51 11.67 -42.54
N LYS A 304 28.19 11.69 -43.84
CA LYS A 304 28.00 12.92 -44.60
C LYS A 304 26.59 13.43 -44.33
N THR A 305 26.55 14.73 -44.13
CA THR A 305 25.43 15.66 -44.18
C THR A 305 24.50 15.45 -45.37
N GLU A 306 23.20 15.36 -45.10
CA GLU A 306 22.14 15.81 -46.01
C GLU A 306 21.14 16.63 -45.18
N GLU A 307 21.51 17.89 -44.97
CA GLU A 307 20.54 18.99 -45.02
C GLU A 307 20.17 19.15 -46.49
N ASP A 308 18.90 19.01 -46.88
CA ASP A 308 18.17 20.08 -47.58
C ASP A 308 16.72 19.67 -47.95
N ASN A 309 15.86 20.70 -47.95
CA ASN A 309 14.61 20.82 -48.71
C ASN A 309 13.36 20.01 -48.34
N GLY A 310 12.52 20.63 -47.49
CA GLY A 310 11.09 20.33 -47.34
C GLY A 310 10.29 21.61 -47.06
N LYS A 311 10.32 22.55 -48.00
CA LYS A 311 9.55 23.81 -48.02
C LYS A 311 8.10 23.53 -48.49
N VAL A 312 7.16 24.39 -48.05
CA VAL A 312 5.76 24.60 -48.51
C VAL A 312 4.75 23.44 -48.22
N ASN A 313 3.53 23.62 -47.72
CA ASN A 313 2.56 24.70 -47.88
C ASN A 313 1.78 25.05 -46.60
N HIS A 314 1.42 26.32 -46.55
CA HIS A 314 0.56 26.99 -45.59
C HIS A 314 -0.78 27.21 -46.30
N ASP A 315 -1.81 26.43 -45.97
CA ASP A 315 -3.22 26.69 -46.35
C ASP A 315 -4.01 26.57 -45.04
N SER A 316 -4.48 27.64 -44.42
CA SER A 316 -5.49 28.63 -44.84
C SER A 316 -6.89 28.02 -45.02
N MET A 317 -7.86 28.63 -44.31
CA MET A 317 -9.32 28.51 -44.44
C MET A 317 -10.02 27.27 -43.86
N ASN A 318 -10.74 27.46 -42.74
CA ASN A 318 -12.16 27.84 -42.82
C ASN A 318 -12.68 28.29 -41.46
N ASP A 319 -13.02 29.58 -41.41
CA ASP A 319 -14.03 30.12 -40.52
C ASP A 319 -15.36 29.42 -40.80
N ALA A 320 -16.04 28.98 -39.75
CA ALA A 320 -17.45 28.63 -39.81
C ALA A 320 -18.12 29.18 -38.55
N ASP A 321 -18.62 30.40 -38.71
CA ASP A 321 -19.72 30.97 -37.96
C ASP A 321 -20.82 29.92 -37.76
N THR A 322 -21.28 29.76 -36.53
CA THR A 322 -22.66 29.35 -36.29
C THR A 322 -23.26 30.19 -35.17
N ASP A 323 -24.13 31.08 -35.61
CA ASP A 323 -24.99 31.94 -34.84
C ASP A 323 -25.94 31.19 -33.90
N ALA A 324 -26.24 31.90 -32.80
CA ALA A 324 -27.57 32.10 -32.23
C ALA A 324 -28.55 30.92 -32.14
N ARG A 325 -28.96 30.62 -30.90
CA ARG A 325 -30.38 30.61 -30.53
C ARG A 325 -30.54 30.68 -29.02
N GLY A 326 -31.10 31.80 -28.57
CA GLY A 326 -31.70 31.90 -27.25
C GLY A 326 -32.97 31.04 -27.15
N ASN A 327 -33.40 30.78 -25.92
CA ASN A 327 -34.80 30.66 -25.59
C ASN A 327 -35.02 30.90 -24.09
N ALA A 328 -35.97 31.81 -23.84
CA ALA A 328 -36.90 32.00 -22.72
C ALA A 328 -36.47 31.63 -21.29
#